data_AF-A0A4Q3J4A2-F1
#
_entry.id   AF-A0A4Q3J4A2-F1
#
_cell.length_a   1.000
_cell.length_b   1.000
_cell.length_c   1.000
_cell.angle_alpha   90.00
_cell.angle_beta   90.00
_cell.angle_gamma   90.00
#
_symmetry.space_group_name_H-M   'P 1'
#
loop_
_entity.id
_entity.type
_entity.pdbx_description
1 polymer ?
#
loop_
_entity_poly.entity_id
_entity_poly.type
_entity_poly.pdbx_seq_one_letter_code
_entity_poly.pdbx_strand_id
1 'polypeptide(L)'
;MLWVDLQRPPAIVTGTVAYAPNAVDLLRQPKGVTAAIREFAGEDRVHLGMFAYAPGKGRELRLAEAMNTIAQDLGPKVLRSLALFVSPTSPGELQPEDAAVVESRRKAPKSWQRALSFVGVLKGPGHYGAGTHTAARAVISLQGANYQAAQYVSKMLRAEVFAHDGFRVSANVAGISRTKSLEHPLFLAAFEGAPSFGVRIFDADTTQALATLLMLHDLLKPATTGTELEQARCVHAAQIHGGVYTLPWQFEAAVRAAAVLGAARRPGLVLRRR
;
A
#
# COMPACT_ATOMS: atom_id res chain seq x y z
N MET A 1 15.32 -4.15 18.43
CA MET A 1 14.58 -3.27 17.51
C MET A 1 14.41 -1.90 18.15
N LEU A 2 14.72 -0.82 17.42
CA LEU A 2 14.33 0.53 17.83
C LEU A 2 12.91 0.82 17.34
N TRP A 3 12.01 1.18 18.25
CA TRP A 3 10.65 1.57 17.99
C TRP A 3 10.53 3.10 18.04
N VAL A 4 10.15 3.70 16.91
CA VAL A 4 9.96 5.15 16.75
C VAL A 4 8.53 5.40 16.32
N ASP A 5 7.64 5.58 17.30
CA ASP A 5 6.24 5.94 17.08
C ASP A 5 5.71 6.74 18.27
N LEU A 6 4.70 7.56 18.03
CA LEU A 6 3.90 8.22 19.07
C LEU A 6 3.20 7.20 19.97
N GLN A 7 2.87 6.02 19.43
CA GLN A 7 2.30 4.91 20.18
C GLN A 7 3.41 4.06 20.82
N ARG A 8 3.12 3.50 21.99
CA ARG A 8 4.02 2.53 22.62
C ARG A 8 4.10 1.25 21.79
N PRO A 9 5.24 0.53 21.81
CA PRO A 9 5.33 -0.77 21.16
C PRO A 9 4.31 -1.75 21.74
N PRO A 10 3.84 -2.73 20.95
CA PRO A 10 2.92 -3.76 21.44
C PRO A 10 3.54 -4.56 22.59
N ALA A 11 2.69 -5.11 23.47
CA ALA A 11 3.13 -5.82 24.67
C ALA A 11 3.86 -7.15 24.39
N ILE A 12 3.60 -7.76 23.24
CA ILE A 12 4.23 -9.01 22.81
C ILE A 12 5.23 -8.66 21.71
N VAL A 13 6.51 -8.65 22.06
CA VAL A 13 7.61 -8.60 21.11
C VAL A 13 8.61 -9.68 21.49
N THR A 14 9.00 -10.51 20.53
CA THR A 14 10.12 -11.44 20.70
C THR A 14 11.44 -10.66 20.55
N GLY A 15 12.28 -10.70 21.57
CA GLY A 15 13.57 -9.98 21.60
C GLY A 15 13.51 -8.62 22.33
N THR A 16 14.52 -7.79 22.13
CA THR A 16 14.67 -6.50 22.84
C THR A 16 14.08 -5.35 22.02
N VAL A 17 13.22 -4.54 22.64
CA VAL A 17 12.70 -3.29 22.09
C VAL A 17 13.32 -2.10 22.83
N ALA A 18 13.97 -1.23 22.08
CA ALA A 18 14.36 0.09 22.53
C ALA A 18 13.36 1.11 21.97
N TYR A 19 13.10 2.20 22.68
CA TYR A 19 12.35 3.34 22.16
C TYR A 19 12.94 4.62 22.73
N ALA A 20 12.98 5.69 21.92
CA ALA A 20 13.51 6.98 22.34
C ALA A 20 12.34 7.90 22.74
N PRO A 21 12.01 8.06 24.04
CA PRO A 21 10.81 8.79 24.47
C PRO A 21 10.79 10.25 23.97
N ASN A 22 11.97 10.84 23.79
CA ASN A 22 12.10 12.23 23.36
C ASN A 22 12.03 12.42 21.84
N ALA A 23 12.22 11.36 21.03
CA ALA A 23 12.32 11.42 19.58
C ALA A 23 11.31 10.46 18.91
N VAL A 24 10.01 10.71 19.13
CA VAL A 24 8.93 9.85 18.62
C VAL A 24 8.09 10.47 17.50
N ASP A 25 8.03 11.80 17.41
CA ASP A 25 7.24 12.50 16.40
C ASP A 25 8.09 12.85 15.17
N LEU A 26 8.02 11.99 14.15
CA LEU A 26 8.69 12.15 12.86
C LEU A 26 8.42 13.51 12.19
N LEU A 27 7.25 14.12 12.41
CA LEU A 27 6.89 15.40 11.79
C LEU A 27 7.43 16.61 12.55
N ARG A 28 7.78 16.45 13.83
CA ARG A 28 8.29 17.54 14.68
C ARG A 28 9.79 17.44 14.90
N GLN A 29 10.34 16.22 14.95
CA GLN A 29 11.72 15.96 15.36
C GLN A 29 12.47 15.02 14.40
N PRO A 30 12.45 15.22 13.07
CA PRO A 30 13.09 14.30 12.13
C PRO A 30 14.60 14.14 12.39
N LYS A 31 15.31 15.23 12.76
CA LYS A 31 16.74 15.17 13.12
C LYS A 31 17.00 14.34 14.38
N GLY A 32 16.15 14.47 15.39
CA GLY A 32 16.25 13.69 16.62
C GLY A 32 16.04 12.21 16.36
N VAL A 33 15.07 11.86 15.51
CA VAL A 33 14.85 10.48 15.06
C VAL A 33 16.06 9.94 14.29
N THR A 34 16.60 10.70 13.34
CA THR A 34 17.82 10.30 12.62
C THR A 34 18.98 10.04 13.58
N ALA A 35 19.23 10.93 14.54
CA ALA A 35 20.29 10.76 15.53
C ALA A 35 20.09 9.50 16.37
N ALA A 36 18.87 9.24 16.84
CA ALA A 36 18.54 8.03 17.59
C ALA A 36 18.75 6.75 16.75
N ILE A 37 18.46 6.77 15.45
CA ILE A 37 18.72 5.65 14.56
C ILE A 37 20.23 5.42 14.39
N ARG A 38 21.04 6.48 14.25
CA ARG A 38 22.51 6.37 14.16
C ARG A 38 23.11 5.81 15.45
N GLU A 39 22.65 6.29 16.60
CA GLU A 39 23.08 5.78 17.91
C GLU A 39 22.71 4.30 18.07
N PHE A 40 21.49 3.93 17.68
CA PHE A 40 21.04 2.53 17.71
C PHE A 40 21.84 1.63 16.75
N ALA A 41 22.26 2.15 15.61
CA ALA A 41 23.07 1.43 14.64
C ALA A 41 24.49 1.13 15.17
N GLY A 42 25.09 2.08 15.91
CA GLY A 42 26.47 1.96 16.36
C GLY A 42 27.43 1.79 15.17
N GLU A 43 28.23 0.72 15.21
CA GLU A 43 29.15 0.35 14.12
C GLU A 43 28.47 -0.53 13.04
N ASP A 44 27.25 -1.01 13.30
CA ASP A 44 26.48 -1.86 12.39
C ASP A 44 25.58 -1.03 11.45
N ARG A 45 24.95 -1.71 10.48
CA ARG A 45 23.91 -1.14 9.63
C ARG A 45 22.52 -1.64 10.01
N VAL A 46 21.51 -0.78 9.90
CA VAL A 46 20.13 -1.08 10.31
C VAL A 46 19.21 -1.37 9.13
N HIS A 47 18.22 -2.22 9.36
CA HIS A 47 17.07 -2.38 8.47
C HIS A 47 15.97 -1.41 8.92
N LEU A 48 15.54 -0.50 8.04
CA LEU A 48 14.57 0.54 8.37
C LEU A 48 13.16 0.17 7.87
N GLY A 49 12.21 0.03 8.79
CA GLY A 49 10.78 -0.10 8.48
C GLY A 49 10.08 1.25 8.51
N MET A 50 9.51 1.66 7.38
CA MET A 50 8.81 2.94 7.18
C MET A 50 7.29 2.73 7.19
N PHE A 51 6.75 2.31 8.34
CA PHE A 51 5.34 1.91 8.48
C PHE A 51 4.43 2.97 9.10
N ALA A 52 4.98 4.14 9.45
CA ALA A 52 4.22 5.19 10.09
C ALA A 52 3.11 5.72 9.15
N TYR A 53 1.92 5.95 9.71
CA TYR A 53 0.72 6.39 8.99
C TYR A 53 0.03 7.53 9.73
N ALA A 54 -0.42 8.56 9.00
CA ALA A 54 -1.14 9.69 9.55
C ALA A 54 -2.27 10.20 8.63
N PRO A 55 -3.55 9.92 8.94
CA PRO A 55 -4.66 10.34 8.10
C PRO A 55 -4.93 11.84 8.21
N GLY A 56 -5.46 12.41 7.12
CA GLY A 56 -6.01 13.76 7.07
C GLY A 56 -4.98 14.90 6.97
N LYS A 57 -5.45 16.07 6.51
CA LYS A 57 -4.69 17.34 6.44
C LYS A 57 -3.30 17.22 5.78
N GLY A 58 -3.15 16.33 4.79
CA GLY A 58 -1.87 16.08 4.10
C GLY A 58 -0.76 15.49 4.97
N ARG A 59 -1.09 14.98 6.17
CA ARG A 59 -0.09 14.43 7.11
C ARG A 59 0.61 13.19 6.55
N GLU A 60 -0.11 12.33 5.83
CA GLU A 60 0.46 11.13 5.22
C GLU A 60 1.61 11.47 4.26
N LEU A 61 1.42 12.48 3.39
CA LEU A 61 2.45 12.95 2.47
C LEU A 61 3.67 13.48 3.24
N ARG A 62 3.44 14.35 4.23
CA ARG A 62 4.51 14.92 5.06
C ARG A 62 5.28 13.84 5.81
N LEU A 63 4.58 12.81 6.29
CA LEU A 63 5.15 11.71 7.05
C LEU A 63 5.99 10.82 6.15
N ALA A 64 5.48 10.48 4.96
CA ALA A 64 6.23 9.72 3.96
C ALA A 64 7.52 10.46 3.54
N GLU A 65 7.46 11.76 3.24
CA GLU A 65 8.64 12.55 2.90
C GLU A 65 9.61 12.72 4.07
N ALA A 66 9.11 12.82 5.32
CA ALA A 66 9.99 12.85 6.50
C ALA A 66 10.77 11.52 6.63
N MET A 67 10.09 10.37 6.48
CA MET A 67 10.75 9.07 6.49
C MET A 67 11.75 8.91 5.33
N ASN A 68 11.41 9.37 4.11
CA ASN A 68 12.33 9.36 2.97
C ASN A 68 13.58 10.20 3.23
N THR A 69 13.39 11.39 3.80
CA THR A 69 14.51 12.30 4.14
C THR A 69 15.43 11.66 5.19
N ILE A 70 14.86 11.00 6.20
CA ILE A 70 15.64 10.28 7.22
C ILE A 70 16.42 9.13 6.57
N ALA A 71 15.77 8.30 5.75
CA ALA A 71 16.43 7.20 5.04
C ALA A 71 17.60 7.69 4.16
N GLN A 72 17.39 8.78 3.41
CA GLN A 72 18.41 9.39 2.58
C GLN A 72 19.58 9.94 3.40
N ASP A 73 19.30 10.61 4.52
CA ASP A 73 20.35 11.16 5.40
C ASP A 73 21.20 10.05 6.05
N LEU A 74 20.58 8.96 6.50
CA LEU A 74 21.30 7.82 7.08
C LEU A 74 22.37 7.27 6.12
N GLY A 75 22.04 7.19 4.83
CA GLY A 75 22.96 6.79 3.77
C GLY A 75 23.48 5.35 3.90
N PRO A 76 24.32 4.88 2.96
CA PRO A 76 24.75 3.47 2.90
C PRO A 76 25.63 3.05 4.09
N LYS A 77 26.22 4.00 4.81
CA LYS A 77 27.04 3.73 6.02
C LYS A 77 26.20 3.23 7.19
N VAL A 78 24.95 3.68 7.31
CA VAL A 78 24.08 3.33 8.44
C VAL A 78 22.91 2.46 7.99
N LEU A 79 22.35 2.72 6.82
CA LEU A 79 21.16 2.03 6.33
C LEU A 79 21.54 0.78 5.52
N ARG A 80 21.05 -0.40 5.90
CA ARG A 80 21.24 -1.68 5.18
C ARG A 80 20.14 -1.93 4.16
N SER A 81 18.88 -1.73 4.56
CA SER A 81 17.72 -1.95 3.69
C SER A 81 16.51 -1.16 4.19
N LEU A 82 15.49 -1.06 3.33
CA LEU A 82 14.26 -0.34 3.58
C LEU A 82 13.05 -1.25 3.37
N ALA A 83 12.02 -1.07 4.19
CA ALA A 83 10.72 -1.72 3.99
C ALA A 83 9.58 -0.71 4.16
N LEU A 84 8.62 -0.72 3.25
CA LEU A 84 7.40 0.08 3.32
C LEU A 84 6.23 -0.67 2.66
N PHE A 85 5.01 -0.20 2.92
CA PHE A 85 3.81 -0.75 2.28
C PHE A 85 3.11 0.30 1.42
N VAL A 86 2.66 -0.16 0.25
CA VAL A 86 1.95 0.65 -0.73
C VAL A 86 0.48 0.27 -0.73
N SER A 87 -0.39 1.29 -0.76
CA SER A 87 -1.85 1.13 -0.86
C SER A 87 -2.21 0.53 -2.22
N PRO A 88 -3.16 -0.44 -2.28
CA PRO A 88 -3.65 -0.99 -3.54
C PRO A 88 -4.64 -0.04 -4.23
N THR A 89 -4.87 1.15 -3.65
CA THR A 89 -5.78 2.19 -4.14
C THR A 89 -5.06 3.37 -4.79
N SER A 90 -3.84 3.11 -5.27
CA SER A 90 -3.02 4.02 -6.05
C SER A 90 -2.64 3.34 -7.37
N PRO A 91 -2.26 4.10 -8.42
CA PRO A 91 -1.86 3.49 -9.67
C PRO A 91 -0.69 2.52 -9.44
N GLY A 92 -0.79 1.31 -9.97
CA GLY A 92 0.28 0.32 -9.89
C GLY A 92 0.47 -0.36 -11.23
N GLU A 93 1.69 -0.80 -11.51
CA GLU A 93 2.00 -1.55 -12.73
C GLU A 93 1.20 -2.85 -12.74
N LEU A 94 0.52 -3.10 -13.85
CA LEU A 94 -0.28 -4.30 -14.05
C LEU A 94 0.66 -5.44 -14.47
N GLN A 95 0.81 -6.44 -13.60
CA GLN A 95 1.67 -7.59 -13.89
C GLN A 95 1.04 -8.48 -14.99
N PRO A 96 1.84 -9.29 -15.72
CA PRO A 96 1.32 -10.15 -16.80
C PRO A 96 0.18 -11.08 -16.36
N GLU A 97 0.28 -11.65 -15.16
CA GLU A 97 -0.77 -12.46 -14.55
C GLU A 97 -2.07 -11.67 -14.32
N ASP A 98 -1.97 -10.40 -13.92
CA ASP A 98 -3.12 -9.54 -13.72
C ASP A 98 -3.77 -9.15 -15.04
N ALA A 99 -2.97 -8.84 -16.05
CA ALA A 99 -3.45 -8.54 -17.39
C ALA A 99 -4.26 -9.70 -17.99
N ALA A 100 -3.82 -10.95 -17.78
CA ALA A 100 -4.56 -12.14 -18.19
C ALA A 100 -5.93 -12.23 -17.49
N VAL A 101 -6.00 -11.91 -16.20
CA VAL A 101 -7.26 -11.89 -15.43
C VAL A 101 -8.17 -10.75 -15.89
N VAL A 102 -7.63 -9.56 -16.16
CA VAL A 102 -8.41 -8.44 -16.73
C VAL A 102 -9.06 -8.86 -18.04
N GLU A 103 -8.28 -9.47 -18.94
CA GLU A 103 -8.78 -9.88 -20.26
C GLU A 103 -9.88 -10.94 -20.15
N SER A 104 -9.69 -11.93 -19.27
CA SER A 104 -10.70 -12.94 -18.97
C SER A 104 -12.01 -12.32 -18.48
N ARG A 105 -11.93 -11.39 -17.51
CA ARG A 105 -13.09 -10.67 -16.97
C ARG A 105 -13.77 -9.78 -18.01
N ARG A 106 -13.01 -9.18 -18.93
CA ARG A 106 -13.53 -8.34 -20.01
C ARG A 106 -14.26 -9.14 -21.08
N LYS A 107 -13.77 -10.34 -21.42
CA LYS A 107 -14.40 -11.25 -22.40
C LYS A 107 -15.68 -11.89 -21.89
N ALA A 108 -15.74 -12.19 -20.58
CA ALA A 108 -16.88 -12.87 -19.97
C ALA A 108 -17.47 -12.12 -18.76
N PRO A 109 -17.94 -10.85 -18.92
CA PRO A 109 -18.57 -10.13 -17.83
C PRO A 109 -19.94 -10.75 -17.51
N LYS A 110 -20.33 -10.73 -16.23
CA LYS A 110 -21.68 -11.15 -15.82
C LYS A 110 -22.73 -10.23 -16.49
N SER A 111 -23.93 -10.76 -16.76
CA SER A 111 -25.01 -10.02 -17.44
C SER A 111 -25.33 -8.68 -16.77
N TRP A 112 -25.42 -8.65 -15.44
CA TRP A 112 -25.66 -7.42 -14.68
C TRP A 112 -24.49 -6.43 -14.78
N GLN A 113 -23.24 -6.88 -14.86
CA GLN A 113 -22.08 -5.99 -15.06
C GLN A 113 -22.10 -5.35 -16.45
N ARG A 114 -22.50 -6.13 -17.47
CA ARG A 114 -22.72 -5.62 -18.83
C ARG A 114 -23.81 -4.54 -18.85
N ALA A 115 -24.93 -4.79 -18.18
CA ALA A 115 -26.02 -3.82 -18.04
C ALA A 115 -25.55 -2.54 -17.33
N LEU A 116 -24.86 -2.66 -16.19
CA LEU A 116 -24.32 -1.50 -15.46
C LEU A 116 -23.26 -0.72 -16.26
N SER A 117 -22.49 -1.41 -17.11
CA SER A 117 -21.54 -0.76 -18.01
C SER A 117 -22.28 0.03 -19.10
N PHE A 118 -23.33 -0.57 -19.68
CA PHE A 118 -24.16 0.05 -20.72
C PHE A 118 -24.84 1.33 -20.22
N VAL A 119 -25.39 1.33 -19.00
CA VAL A 119 -26.02 2.53 -18.39
C VAL A 119 -25.02 3.49 -17.75
N GLY A 120 -23.70 3.26 -17.90
CA GLY A 120 -22.65 4.18 -17.45
C GLY A 120 -22.31 4.16 -15.95
N VAL A 121 -22.83 3.19 -15.19
CA VAL A 121 -22.50 2.99 -13.77
C VAL A 121 -21.10 2.40 -13.61
N LEU A 122 -20.77 1.36 -14.38
CA LEU A 122 -19.42 0.78 -14.42
C LEU A 122 -18.61 1.41 -15.55
N LYS A 123 -17.80 2.42 -15.20
CA LYS A 123 -16.98 3.16 -16.16
C LYS A 123 -15.65 2.48 -16.41
N GLY A 124 -15.25 2.32 -17.67
CA GLY A 124 -13.92 1.82 -18.07
C GLY A 124 -12.98 2.92 -18.59
N PRO A 125 -11.80 2.54 -19.11
CA PRO A 125 -11.12 1.26 -18.86
C PRO A 125 -10.67 1.16 -17.39
N GLY A 126 -10.33 -0.04 -16.90
CA GLY A 126 -9.79 -0.28 -15.55
C GLY A 126 -8.28 -0.11 -15.43
N HIS A 127 -7.58 0.12 -16.53
CA HIS A 127 -6.15 0.43 -16.60
C HIS A 127 -5.89 1.41 -17.75
N TYR A 128 -4.70 2.03 -17.75
CA TYR A 128 -4.17 2.84 -18.85
C TYR A 128 -2.80 2.31 -19.28
N GLY A 129 -2.41 2.60 -20.52
CA GLY A 129 -1.11 2.24 -21.07
C GLY A 129 -1.20 1.28 -22.25
N ALA A 130 -0.04 0.85 -22.75
CA ALA A 130 0.10 -0.06 -23.89
C ALA A 130 1.32 -0.96 -23.74
N GLY A 131 1.23 -2.18 -24.27
CA GLY A 131 2.30 -3.18 -24.18
C GLY A 131 2.60 -3.55 -22.73
N THR A 132 3.87 -3.54 -22.35
CA THR A 132 4.34 -3.85 -20.99
C THR A 132 4.19 -2.68 -20.02
N HIS A 133 3.86 -1.48 -20.50
CA HIS A 133 3.73 -0.28 -19.66
C HIS A 133 2.26 0.01 -19.41
N THR A 134 1.65 -0.75 -18.50
CA THR A 134 0.24 -0.58 -18.13
C THR A 134 0.09 -0.36 -16.63
N ALA A 135 -0.79 0.57 -16.26
CA ALA A 135 -1.05 0.95 -14.89
C ALA A 135 -2.54 0.82 -14.56
N ALA A 136 -2.84 0.15 -13.45
CA ALA A 136 -4.19 -0.01 -12.95
C ALA A 136 -4.81 1.34 -12.53
N ARG A 137 -6.08 1.57 -12.87
CA ARG A 137 -6.87 2.70 -12.37
C ARG A 137 -7.53 2.35 -11.04
N ALA A 138 -6.69 2.31 -10.01
CA ALA A 138 -7.09 1.99 -8.65
C ALA A 138 -7.36 3.21 -7.76
N VAL A 139 -7.25 4.43 -8.29
CA VAL A 139 -7.47 5.67 -7.52
C VAL A 139 -8.91 5.76 -7.02
N ILE A 140 -9.07 6.16 -5.76
CA ILE A 140 -10.34 6.56 -5.15
C ILE A 140 -10.28 8.06 -4.86
N SER A 141 -11.15 8.84 -5.51
CA SER A 141 -11.18 10.31 -5.37
C SER A 141 -11.36 10.78 -3.92
N LEU A 142 -12.14 10.05 -3.11
CA LEU A 142 -12.41 10.35 -1.70
C LEU A 142 -11.12 10.41 -0.84
N GLN A 143 -10.06 9.72 -1.24
CA GLN A 143 -8.78 9.77 -0.52
C GLN A 143 -8.04 11.11 -0.71
N GLY A 144 -8.36 11.85 -1.78
CA GLY A 144 -7.77 13.15 -2.08
C GLY A 144 -6.36 13.10 -2.66
N ALA A 145 -5.96 14.20 -3.32
CA ALA A 145 -4.69 14.29 -4.03
C ALA A 145 -3.47 14.11 -3.13
N ASN A 146 -3.51 14.62 -1.90
CA ASN A 146 -2.39 14.48 -0.96
C ASN A 146 -2.10 13.03 -0.59
N TYR A 147 -3.15 12.20 -0.42
CA TYR A 147 -2.97 10.78 -0.14
C TYR A 147 -2.38 10.06 -1.37
N GLN A 148 -2.89 10.37 -2.56
CA GLN A 148 -2.38 9.78 -3.80
C GLN A 148 -0.92 10.18 -4.06
N ALA A 149 -0.55 11.42 -3.78
CA ALA A 149 0.85 11.86 -3.84
C ALA A 149 1.72 11.11 -2.84
N ALA A 150 1.26 10.91 -1.60
CA ALA A 150 2.00 10.15 -0.59
C ALA A 150 2.24 8.70 -1.02
N GLN A 151 1.24 8.06 -1.61
CA GLN A 151 1.34 6.67 -2.03
C GLN A 151 2.15 6.48 -3.31
N TYR A 152 1.95 7.34 -4.31
CA TYR A 152 2.61 7.17 -5.61
C TYR A 152 3.99 7.82 -5.62
N VAL A 153 4.09 9.12 -5.31
CA VAL A 153 5.36 9.86 -5.39
C VAL A 153 6.27 9.46 -4.22
N SER A 154 5.77 9.57 -2.99
CA SER A 154 6.62 9.41 -1.80
C SER A 154 6.88 7.97 -1.40
N LYS A 155 6.10 7.00 -1.89
CA LYS A 155 6.29 5.59 -1.57
C LYS A 155 6.72 4.79 -2.78
N MET A 156 5.94 4.74 -3.86
CA MET A 156 6.30 3.93 -5.03
C MET A 156 7.57 4.45 -5.72
N LEU A 157 7.53 5.66 -6.28
CA LEU A 157 8.69 6.19 -7.03
C LEU A 157 9.94 6.30 -6.17
N ARG A 158 9.80 6.68 -4.88
CA ARG A 158 10.93 6.72 -3.96
C ARG A 158 11.52 5.36 -3.65
N ALA A 159 10.72 4.30 -3.59
CA ALA A 159 11.22 2.94 -3.43
C ALA A 159 12.07 2.51 -4.63
N GLU A 160 11.64 2.85 -5.86
CA GLU A 160 12.43 2.64 -7.07
C GLU A 160 13.76 3.42 -7.04
N VAL A 161 13.73 4.68 -6.60
CA VAL A 161 14.95 5.51 -6.45
C VAL A 161 15.91 4.89 -5.43
N PHE A 162 15.44 4.47 -4.26
CA PHE A 162 16.32 3.81 -3.28
C PHE A 162 16.92 2.51 -3.84
N ALA A 163 16.14 1.72 -4.58
CA ALA A 163 16.66 0.52 -5.22
C ALA A 163 17.69 0.85 -6.31
N HIS A 164 17.45 1.90 -7.10
CA HIS A 164 18.39 2.42 -8.10
C HIS A 164 19.70 2.90 -7.46
N ASP A 165 19.61 3.51 -6.27
CA ASP A 165 20.77 3.93 -5.48
C ASP A 165 21.50 2.76 -4.78
N GLY A 166 21.10 1.51 -5.07
CA GLY A 166 21.75 0.30 -4.58
C GLY A 166 21.28 -0.18 -3.20
N PHE A 167 20.21 0.40 -2.64
CA PHE A 167 19.63 -0.12 -1.41
C PHE A 167 18.77 -1.36 -1.68
N ARG A 168 18.77 -2.30 -0.74
CA ARG A 168 17.76 -3.37 -0.73
C ARG A 168 16.43 -2.80 -0.25
N VAL A 169 15.37 -2.94 -1.06
CA VAL A 169 14.06 -2.35 -0.79
C VAL A 169 12.97 -3.43 -0.86
N SER A 170 12.04 -3.39 0.09
CA SER A 170 10.75 -4.06 0.00
C SER A 170 9.64 -3.01 0.02
N ALA A 171 8.87 -2.90 -1.05
CA ALA A 171 7.78 -1.92 -1.17
C ALA A 171 6.52 -2.56 -1.75
N ASN A 172 6.04 -3.58 -1.04
CA ASN A 172 4.93 -4.42 -1.46
C ASN A 172 3.59 -3.66 -1.45
N VAL A 173 2.75 -3.92 -2.45
CA VAL A 173 1.34 -3.49 -2.44
C VAL A 173 0.58 -4.36 -1.46
N ALA A 174 0.07 -3.76 -0.40
CA ALA A 174 -0.67 -4.46 0.66
C ALA A 174 -2.16 -4.56 0.32
N GLY A 175 -2.81 -5.66 0.75
CA GLY A 175 -4.23 -5.86 0.51
C GLY A 175 -5.11 -4.87 1.27
N ILE A 176 -6.34 -4.65 0.79
CA ILE A 176 -7.35 -3.90 1.54
C ILE A 176 -7.81 -4.76 2.72
N SER A 177 -7.56 -4.31 3.94
CA SER A 177 -7.97 -5.02 5.17
C SER A 177 -9.15 -4.35 5.86
N ARG A 178 -9.98 -5.13 6.56
CA ARG A 178 -10.95 -4.57 7.52
C ARG A 178 -10.21 -4.07 8.75
N THR A 179 -10.06 -2.76 8.87
CA THR A 179 -9.48 -2.11 10.06
C THR A 179 -10.53 -1.29 10.81
N LYS A 180 -10.30 -1.04 12.10
CA LYS A 180 -11.16 -0.18 12.93
C LYS A 180 -11.30 1.24 12.35
N SER A 181 -10.32 1.72 11.58
CA SER A 181 -10.36 3.04 10.95
C SER A 181 -11.27 3.11 9.71
N LEU A 182 -11.81 1.98 9.24
CA LEU A 182 -12.68 1.89 8.06
C LEU A 182 -14.14 1.53 8.41
N GLU A 183 -14.58 1.88 9.62
CA GLU A 183 -15.94 1.61 10.14
C GLU A 183 -17.04 2.51 9.56
N HIS A 184 -16.71 3.41 8.62
CA HIS A 184 -17.73 4.22 7.97
C HIS A 184 -18.74 3.32 7.21
N PRO A 185 -20.07 3.50 7.38
CA PRO A 185 -21.11 2.65 6.78
C PRO A 185 -20.92 2.36 5.28
N LEU A 186 -20.49 3.37 4.53
CA LEU A 186 -20.22 3.23 3.10
C LEU A 186 -19.09 2.24 2.79
N PHE A 187 -18.00 2.24 3.57
CA PHE A 187 -16.90 1.30 3.39
C PHE A 187 -17.32 -0.12 3.78
N LEU A 188 -18.07 -0.27 4.88
CA LEU A 188 -18.60 -1.56 5.27
C LEU A 188 -19.51 -2.15 4.18
N ALA A 189 -20.42 -1.34 3.63
CA ALA A 189 -21.26 -1.77 2.52
C ALA A 189 -20.42 -2.12 1.28
N ALA A 190 -19.41 -1.31 0.93
CA ALA A 190 -18.51 -1.61 -0.18
C ALA A 190 -17.76 -2.94 0.04
N PHE A 191 -17.28 -3.21 1.25
CA PHE A 191 -16.58 -4.46 1.58
C PHE A 191 -17.48 -5.68 1.45
N GLU A 192 -18.75 -5.59 1.82
CA GLU A 192 -19.73 -6.67 1.62
C GLU A 192 -20.05 -6.91 0.13
N GLY A 193 -20.01 -5.85 -0.69
CA GLY A 193 -20.25 -5.95 -2.13
C GLY A 193 -19.03 -6.37 -2.94
N ALA A 194 -17.82 -6.07 -2.48
CA ALA A 194 -16.55 -6.22 -3.19
C ALA A 194 -16.32 -7.62 -3.82
N PRO A 195 -16.67 -8.75 -3.16
CA PRO A 195 -16.52 -10.08 -3.76
C PRO A 195 -17.32 -10.27 -5.05
N SER A 196 -18.40 -9.51 -5.26
CA SER A 196 -19.20 -9.55 -6.49
C SER A 196 -18.41 -9.10 -7.73
N PHE A 197 -17.36 -8.32 -7.51
CA PHE A 197 -16.41 -7.84 -8.52
C PHE A 197 -15.09 -8.62 -8.51
N GLY A 198 -14.99 -9.70 -7.71
CA GLY A 198 -13.76 -10.47 -7.55
C GLY A 198 -12.66 -9.69 -6.83
N VAL A 199 -13.04 -8.74 -5.96
CA VAL A 199 -12.13 -8.03 -5.05
C VAL A 199 -12.22 -8.66 -3.66
N ARG A 200 -11.08 -9.09 -3.13
CA ARG A 200 -10.95 -9.66 -1.79
C ARG A 200 -10.63 -8.56 -0.78
N ILE A 201 -11.42 -8.51 0.29
CA ILE A 201 -11.11 -7.77 1.50
C ILE A 201 -10.54 -8.76 2.50
N PHE A 202 -9.37 -8.46 3.04
CA PHE A 202 -8.64 -9.33 3.95
C PHE A 202 -8.96 -8.99 5.41
N ASP A 203 -8.72 -9.96 6.29
CA ASP A 203 -8.60 -9.69 7.72
C ASP A 203 -7.22 -9.08 8.00
N ALA A 204 -7.13 -8.22 9.02
CA ALA A 204 -5.90 -7.50 9.35
C ALA A 204 -4.73 -8.46 9.62
N ASP A 205 -4.96 -9.53 10.38
CA ASP A 205 -3.94 -10.54 10.70
C ASP A 205 -3.42 -11.25 9.45
N THR A 206 -4.29 -11.52 8.47
CA THR A 206 -3.90 -12.14 7.20
C THR A 206 -3.00 -11.21 6.41
N THR A 207 -3.38 -9.93 6.27
CA THR A 207 -2.55 -8.96 5.54
C THR A 207 -1.22 -8.70 6.26
N GLN A 208 -1.23 -8.63 7.59
CA GLN A 208 0.00 -8.49 8.38
C GLN A 208 0.96 -9.67 8.17
N ALA A 209 0.46 -10.90 8.24
CA ALA A 209 1.26 -12.10 8.01
C ALA A 209 1.84 -12.12 6.59
N LEU A 210 1.00 -11.88 5.57
CA LEU A 210 1.43 -11.88 4.17
C LEU A 210 2.45 -10.76 3.88
N ALA A 211 2.19 -9.55 4.36
CA ALA A 211 3.09 -8.41 4.17
C ALA A 211 4.44 -8.62 4.87
N THR A 212 4.43 -9.26 6.05
CA THR A 212 5.67 -9.64 6.76
C THR A 212 6.45 -10.70 5.99
N LEU A 213 5.79 -11.73 5.49
CA LEU A 213 6.44 -12.79 4.71
C LEU A 213 7.06 -12.25 3.42
N LEU A 214 6.34 -11.40 2.68
CA LEU A 214 6.87 -10.76 1.48
C LEU A 214 8.03 -9.83 1.80
N MET A 215 7.93 -9.05 2.88
CA MET A 215 9.03 -8.20 3.34
C MET A 215 10.27 -9.03 3.65
N LEU A 216 10.14 -10.10 4.44
CA LEU A 216 11.26 -10.98 4.76
C LEU A 216 11.82 -11.65 3.50
N HIS A 217 10.97 -12.09 2.58
CA HIS A 217 11.39 -12.63 1.29
C HIS A 217 12.26 -11.62 0.51
N ASP A 218 11.81 -10.37 0.36
CA ASP A 218 12.57 -9.35 -0.36
C ASP A 218 13.86 -8.94 0.33
N LEU A 219 13.86 -8.90 1.66
CA LEU A 219 15.03 -8.50 2.44
C LEU A 219 16.07 -9.61 2.58
N LEU A 220 15.66 -10.88 2.58
CA LEU A 220 16.54 -12.03 2.80
C LEU A 220 16.95 -12.74 1.51
N LYS A 221 16.25 -12.51 0.38
CA LYS A 221 16.66 -13.12 -0.89
C LYS A 221 18.10 -12.71 -1.26
N PRO A 222 18.88 -13.61 -1.89
CA PRO A 222 20.17 -13.26 -2.46
C PRO A 222 20.05 -12.06 -3.41
N ALA A 223 21.12 -11.28 -3.54
CA ALA A 223 21.14 -10.20 -4.51
C ALA A 223 20.87 -10.75 -5.91
N THR A 224 19.93 -10.15 -6.63
CA THR A 224 19.59 -10.54 -7.99
C THR A 224 20.67 -10.07 -8.95
N THR A 225 20.95 -10.86 -9.98
CA THR A 225 21.78 -10.44 -11.11
C THR A 225 20.98 -9.46 -11.99
N GLY A 226 21.59 -8.33 -12.36
CA GLY A 226 20.96 -7.31 -13.19
C GLY A 226 21.41 -5.90 -12.80
N THR A 227 21.20 -4.94 -13.69
CA THR A 227 21.49 -3.52 -13.47
C THR A 227 20.61 -2.94 -12.36
N GLU A 228 21.05 -1.84 -11.75
CA GLU A 228 20.31 -1.12 -10.72
C GLU A 228 18.93 -0.66 -11.24
N LEU A 229 18.84 -0.30 -12.52
CA LEU A 229 17.59 0.08 -13.17
C LEU A 229 16.61 -1.10 -13.30
N GLU A 230 17.09 -2.29 -13.65
CA GLU A 230 16.27 -3.50 -13.71
C GLU A 230 15.76 -3.89 -12.32
N GLN A 231 16.62 -3.79 -11.31
CA GLN A 231 16.25 -4.05 -9.92
C GLN A 231 15.19 -3.04 -9.43
N ALA A 232 15.36 -1.75 -9.73
CA ALA A 232 14.41 -0.70 -9.39
C ALA A 232 13.01 -0.96 -9.97
N ARG A 233 12.92 -1.36 -11.25
CA ARG A 233 11.64 -1.70 -11.90
C ARG A 233 10.94 -2.89 -11.24
N CYS A 234 11.70 -3.83 -10.69
CA CYS A 234 11.15 -5.03 -10.07
C CYS A 234 10.70 -4.83 -8.61
N VAL A 235 10.91 -3.65 -8.00
CA VAL A 235 10.56 -3.37 -6.59
C VAL A 235 9.07 -3.58 -6.32
N HIS A 236 8.23 -3.36 -7.32
CA HIS A 236 6.77 -3.48 -7.23
C HIS A 236 6.22 -4.73 -7.93
N ALA A 237 7.06 -5.71 -8.27
CA ALA A 237 6.62 -6.93 -8.96
C ALA A 237 5.73 -7.81 -8.06
N ALA A 238 6.02 -7.89 -6.77
CA ALA A 238 5.19 -8.62 -5.81
C ALA A 238 4.04 -7.73 -5.31
N GLN A 239 2.80 -8.12 -5.64
CA GLN A 239 1.62 -7.31 -5.33
C GLN A 239 0.51 -8.16 -4.72
N ILE A 240 0.02 -7.76 -3.54
CA ILE A 240 -1.20 -8.31 -2.94
C ILE A 240 -2.29 -7.26 -3.00
N HIS A 241 -2.80 -6.96 -4.19
CA HIS A 241 -3.85 -5.96 -4.39
C HIS A 241 -5.27 -6.56 -4.25
N GLY A 242 -5.42 -7.85 -3.93
CA GLY A 242 -6.73 -8.47 -3.69
C GLY A 242 -7.67 -8.44 -4.89
N GLY A 243 -7.16 -8.38 -6.12
CA GLY A 243 -7.97 -8.27 -7.33
C GLY A 243 -8.42 -6.86 -7.72
N VAL A 244 -7.94 -5.80 -7.03
CA VAL A 244 -8.19 -4.40 -7.41
C VAL A 244 -7.63 -4.07 -8.79
N TYR A 245 -6.37 -4.44 -9.07
CA TYR A 245 -5.72 -4.17 -10.36
C TYR A 245 -6.29 -5.00 -11.51
N THR A 246 -6.98 -6.11 -11.21
CA THR A 246 -7.59 -6.99 -12.21
C THR A 246 -9.00 -6.60 -12.62
N LEU A 247 -9.46 -5.40 -12.26
CA LEU A 247 -10.78 -4.92 -12.68
C LEU A 247 -10.74 -4.37 -14.11
N PRO A 248 -11.70 -4.75 -14.97
CA PRO A 248 -11.81 -4.15 -16.31
C PRO A 248 -12.44 -2.74 -16.29
N TRP A 249 -12.98 -2.32 -15.14
CA TRP A 249 -13.57 -1.00 -14.89
C TRP A 249 -12.72 -0.21 -13.89
N GLN A 250 -12.94 1.10 -13.85
CA GLN A 250 -12.40 1.99 -12.82
C GLN A 250 -12.73 1.44 -11.44
N PHE A 251 -11.72 1.34 -10.56
CA PHE A 251 -11.92 0.80 -9.22
C PHE A 251 -12.96 1.60 -8.45
N GLU A 252 -12.95 2.94 -8.55
CA GLU A 252 -13.93 3.79 -7.89
C GLU A 252 -15.37 3.50 -8.32
N ALA A 253 -15.61 3.27 -9.62
CA ALA A 253 -16.93 2.92 -10.12
C ALA A 253 -17.39 1.56 -9.58
N ALA A 254 -16.48 0.57 -9.53
CA ALA A 254 -16.75 -0.73 -8.95
C ALA A 254 -17.04 -0.64 -7.43
N VAL A 255 -16.32 0.19 -6.68
CA VAL A 255 -16.55 0.43 -5.24
C VAL A 255 -17.93 1.02 -4.99
N ARG A 256 -18.35 2.02 -5.78
CA ARG A 256 -19.69 2.61 -5.64
C ARG A 256 -20.79 1.59 -5.90
N ALA A 257 -20.67 0.81 -6.98
CA ALA A 257 -21.62 -0.26 -7.29
C ALA A 257 -21.60 -1.37 -6.23
N ALA A 258 -20.43 -1.74 -5.72
CA ALA A 258 -20.26 -2.70 -4.64
C ALA A 258 -20.96 -2.20 -3.36
N ALA A 259 -20.85 -0.92 -3.02
CA ALA A 259 -21.53 -0.35 -1.86
C ALA A 259 -23.05 -0.49 -1.94
N VAL A 260 -23.65 -0.24 -3.12
CA VAL A 260 -25.09 -0.44 -3.33
C VAL A 260 -25.47 -1.92 -3.16
N LEU A 261 -24.71 -2.84 -3.76
CA LEU A 261 -24.96 -4.27 -3.63
C LEU A 261 -24.80 -4.76 -2.18
N GLY A 262 -23.80 -4.28 -1.46
CA GLY A 262 -23.57 -4.63 -0.07
C GLY A 262 -24.63 -4.07 0.86
N ALA A 263 -25.09 -2.84 0.61
CA ALA A 263 -26.23 -2.26 1.32
C ALA A 263 -27.51 -3.07 1.08
N ALA A 264 -27.76 -3.53 -0.15
CA ALA A 264 -28.90 -4.40 -0.45
C ALA A 264 -28.82 -5.76 0.28
N ARG A 265 -27.62 -6.35 0.40
CA ARG A 265 -27.39 -7.61 1.13
C ARG A 265 -27.47 -7.46 2.64
N ARG A 266 -27.04 -6.32 3.17
CA ARG A 266 -27.04 -6.01 4.62
C ARG A 266 -27.55 -4.58 4.85
N PRO A 267 -28.88 -4.38 4.74
CA PRO A 267 -29.49 -3.04 4.84
C PRO A 267 -29.23 -2.37 6.20
N GLY A 268 -29.04 -3.17 7.26
CA GLY A 268 -28.67 -2.69 8.59
C GLY A 268 -27.34 -1.92 8.67
N LEU A 269 -26.44 -2.06 7.68
CA LEU A 269 -25.19 -1.30 7.63
C LEU A 269 -25.42 0.18 7.34
N VAL A 270 -26.46 0.52 6.57
CA VAL A 270 -26.80 1.90 6.18
C VAL A 270 -27.90 2.46 7.08
N LEU A 271 -28.75 1.60 7.63
CA LEU A 271 -29.89 1.96 8.48
C LEU A 271 -29.52 2.19 9.96
N ARG A 272 -28.31 1.84 10.41
CA ARG A 272 -27.80 2.26 11.73
C ARG A 272 -27.56 3.78 11.71
N ARG A 273 -28.63 4.55 11.90
CA ARG A 273 -28.55 5.93 12.39
C ARG A 273 -27.89 5.89 13.77
N ARG A 274 -26.87 6.73 13.95
CA ARG A 274 -26.37 7.10 15.27
C ARG A 274 -27.50 7.75 16.07
#